data_AF-A0A3P6D331-F1
#
_entry.id   AF-A0A3P6D331-F1
#
_cell.length_a   1.000
_cell.length_b   1.000
_cell.length_c   1.000
_cell.angle_alpha   90.00
_cell.angle_beta   90.00
_cell.angle_gamma   90.00
#
_symmetry.space_group_name_H-M   'P 1'
#
loop_
_entity.id
_entity.type
_entity.pdbx_description
1 polymer ?
#
loop_
_entity_poly.entity_id
_entity_poly.type
_entity_poly.pdbx_seq_one_letter_code
_entity_poly.pdbx_strand_id
1 'polypeptide(L)'
;MENSSLKDLSRILPRVLVVSRRTLRKNKFVDFVGEYHLDLIVEYGAVPVIVPRVAGVDKLLESFKPIHGILLCEGEDIDPSFYESEISSLSPEELDEIRKTHASDAAIDKEKDY
;
A
#
# COMPACT_ATOMS: atom_id res chain seq x y z
N MET A 1 -22.68 -4.65 29.50
CA MET A 1 -21.40 -4.09 30.00
C MET A 1 -20.35 -4.46 28.98
N GLU A 2 -19.90 -3.52 28.14
CA GLU A 2 -18.68 -3.74 27.34
C GLU A 2 -17.53 -4.04 28.29
N ASN A 3 -16.83 -5.16 28.10
CA ASN A 3 -15.70 -5.55 28.93
C ASN A 3 -14.65 -4.45 28.91
N SER A 4 -14.35 -3.86 30.08
CA SER A 4 -13.30 -2.85 30.29
C SER A 4 -11.98 -3.24 29.59
N SER A 5 -11.65 -4.52 29.59
CA SER A 5 -10.47 -5.11 28.94
C SER A 5 -10.38 -4.86 27.43
N LEU A 6 -11.50 -4.79 26.68
CA LEU A 6 -11.47 -4.53 25.24
C LEU A 6 -11.14 -3.07 24.91
N LYS A 7 -11.57 -2.13 25.76
CA LYS A 7 -11.24 -0.71 25.60
C LYS A 7 -9.74 -0.47 25.82
N ASP A 8 -9.11 -1.24 26.70
CA ASP A 8 -7.67 -1.16 26.94
C ASP A 8 -6.86 -1.68 25.74
N LEU A 9 -7.31 -2.75 25.07
CA LEU A 9 -6.63 -3.27 23.87
C LEU A 9 -6.53 -2.23 22.75
N SER A 10 -7.57 -1.44 22.50
CA SER A 10 -7.54 -0.36 21.50
C SER A 10 -6.51 0.75 21.77
N ARG A 11 -6.04 0.86 23.02
CA ARG A 11 -5.02 1.80 23.47
C ARG A 11 -3.62 1.19 23.52
N ILE A 12 -3.53 -0.13 23.62
CA ILE A 12 -2.27 -0.87 23.83
C ILE A 12 -1.74 -1.44 22.52
N LEU A 13 -2.61 -1.94 21.64
CA LEU A 13 -2.17 -2.64 20.44
C LEU A 13 -1.69 -1.67 19.35
N PRO A 14 -0.54 -1.93 18.71
CA PRO A 14 0.00 -1.09 17.66
C PRO A 14 -0.90 -1.14 16.43
N ARG A 15 -1.15 0.03 15.83
CA ARG A 15 -1.90 0.19 14.59
C ARG A 15 -0.95 0.27 13.41
N VAL A 16 -1.11 -0.65 12.49
CA VAL A 16 -0.36 -0.70 11.24
C VAL A 16 -1.31 -0.31 10.11
N LEU A 17 -1.06 0.86 9.51
CA LEU A 17 -1.80 1.30 8.34
C LEU A 17 -1.33 0.49 7.14
N VAL A 18 -2.27 -0.07 6.38
CA VAL A 18 -2.00 -0.85 5.19
C VAL A 18 -2.60 -0.12 4.00
N VAL A 19 -1.76 0.43 3.13
CA VAL A 19 -2.21 1.14 1.94
C VAL A 19 -2.76 0.12 0.94
N SER A 20 -4.04 0.27 0.56
CA SER A 20 -4.65 -0.65 -0.40
C SER A 20 -4.11 -0.42 -1.81
N ARG A 21 -4.24 -1.47 -2.64
CA ARG A 21 -4.09 -1.35 -4.08
C ARG A 21 -5.44 -1.17 -4.74
N ARG A 22 -5.48 -0.37 -5.79
CA ARG A 22 -6.66 -0.21 -6.64
C ARG A 22 -6.56 -1.11 -7.87
N THR A 23 -7.66 -1.75 -8.23
CA THR A 23 -7.85 -2.47 -9.50
C THR A 23 -9.21 -2.18 -10.10
N LEU A 24 -9.37 -2.43 -11.40
CA LEU A 24 -10.65 -2.38 -12.10
C LEU A 24 -11.26 -3.78 -12.17
N ARG A 25 -12.39 -3.99 -11.49
CA ARG A 25 -13.13 -5.25 -11.51
C ARG A 25 -14.59 -5.01 -11.86
N LYS A 26 -15.09 -5.66 -12.90
CA LYS A 26 -16.48 -5.49 -13.40
C LYS A 26 -16.84 -4.01 -13.62
N ASN A 27 -15.93 -3.26 -14.25
CA ASN A 27 -16.07 -1.84 -14.54
C ASN A 27 -16.27 -0.95 -13.29
N LYS A 28 -15.72 -1.36 -12.15
CA LYS A 28 -15.70 -0.60 -10.90
C LYS A 28 -14.30 -0.64 -10.30
N PHE A 29 -13.88 0.48 -9.73
CA PHE A 29 -12.66 0.52 -8.94
C PHE A 29 -12.89 -0.22 -7.62
N VAL A 30 -11.95 -1.10 -7.28
CA VAL A 30 -11.94 -1.86 -6.04
C VAL A 30 -10.58 -1.69 -5.39
N ASP A 31 -10.59 -1.27 -4.14
CA ASP A 31 -9.42 -1.30 -3.26
C ASP A 31 -9.29 -2.71 -2.64
N PHE A 32 -8.09 -3.27 -2.66
CA PHE A 32 -7.80 -4.59 -2.12
C PHE A 32 -6.43 -4.63 -1.42
N VAL A 33 -6.29 -5.59 -0.52
CA VAL A 33 -5.04 -5.93 0.19
C VAL A 33 -4.93 -7.45 0.19
N GLY A 34 -3.73 -7.99 -0.03
CA GLY A 34 -3.48 -9.42 0.08
C GLY A 34 -3.70 -9.91 1.52
N GLU A 35 -4.46 -11.00 1.70
CA GLU A 35 -4.78 -11.55 3.02
C GLU A 35 -3.53 -11.91 3.84
N TYR A 36 -2.50 -12.43 3.17
CA TYR A 36 -1.20 -12.74 3.76
C TYR A 36 -0.62 -11.59 4.61
N HIS A 37 -0.72 -10.35 4.13
CA HIS A 37 -0.23 -9.18 4.86
C HIS A 37 -1.06 -8.88 6.11
N LEU A 38 -2.38 -9.08 6.03
CA LEU A 38 -3.29 -8.88 7.16
C LEU A 38 -3.07 -9.95 8.23
N ASP A 39 -2.90 -11.21 7.80
CA ASP A 39 -2.59 -12.34 8.68
C ASP A 39 -1.31 -12.11 9.46
N LEU A 40 -0.23 -11.69 8.79
CA LEU A 40 1.03 -11.36 9.45
C LEU A 40 0.86 -10.27 10.51
N ILE A 41 0.14 -9.19 10.22
CA ILE A 41 -0.05 -8.11 11.20
C ILE A 41 -0.79 -8.63 12.44
N VAL A 42 -1.83 -9.43 12.24
CA VAL A 42 -2.62 -10.01 13.34
C VAL A 42 -1.82 -11.04 14.13
N GLU A 43 -1.08 -11.92 13.45
CA GLU A 43 -0.23 -12.95 14.05
C GLU A 43 0.82 -12.35 15.00
N TYR A 44 1.38 -11.20 14.64
CA TYR A 44 2.37 -10.49 15.44
C TYR A 44 1.75 -9.48 16.44
N GLY A 45 0.43 -9.57 16.68
CA GLY A 45 -0.25 -8.82 17.75
C GLY A 45 -0.51 -7.34 17.44
N ALA A 46 -0.63 -6.98 16.17
CA ALA A 46 -0.95 -5.64 15.72
C ALA A 46 -2.35 -5.56 15.08
N VAL A 47 -2.86 -4.33 14.96
CA VAL A 47 -4.17 -4.04 14.34
C VAL A 47 -3.95 -3.54 12.91
N PRO A 48 -4.36 -4.29 11.88
CA PRO A 48 -4.31 -3.81 10.51
C PRO A 48 -5.42 -2.77 10.27
N VAL A 49 -5.05 -1.62 9.70
CA VAL A 49 -5.98 -0.56 9.31
C VAL A 49 -5.84 -0.32 7.81
N ILE A 50 -6.81 -0.80 7.03
CA ILE A 50 -6.78 -0.63 5.57
C ILE A 50 -7.08 0.83 5.23
N VAL A 51 -6.16 1.47 4.50
CA VAL A 51 -6.28 2.85 4.04
C VAL A 51 -6.56 2.83 2.53
N PRO A 52 -7.77 3.24 2.10
CA PRO A 52 -8.12 3.26 0.68
C PRO A 52 -7.34 4.34 -0.06
N ARG A 53 -6.95 4.05 -1.29
CA ARG A 53 -6.31 5.04 -2.17
C ARG A 53 -7.35 5.82 -2.94
N VAL A 54 -8.10 6.68 -2.25
CA VAL A 54 -9.13 7.54 -2.87
C VAL A 54 -8.83 9.02 -2.63
N ALA A 55 -9.28 9.88 -3.53
CA ALA A 55 -9.04 11.32 -3.44
C ALA A 55 -9.56 11.90 -2.11
N GLY A 56 -8.76 12.73 -1.45
CA GLY A 56 -9.11 13.37 -0.18
C GLY A 56 -8.71 12.60 1.08
N VAL A 57 -8.18 11.38 0.97
CA VAL A 57 -7.64 10.62 2.12
C VAL A 57 -6.40 11.29 2.72
N ASP A 58 -5.59 11.96 1.89
CA ASP A 58 -4.46 12.80 2.27
C ASP A 58 -4.87 13.89 3.28
N LYS A 59 -6.09 14.43 3.17
CA LYS A 59 -6.64 15.44 4.08
C LYS A 59 -7.09 14.87 5.42
N LEU A 60 -7.20 13.54 5.51
CA LEU A 60 -7.69 12.81 6.67
C LEU A 60 -6.57 12.07 7.41
N LEU A 61 -5.30 12.24 7.04
CA LEU A 61 -4.16 11.53 7.63
C LEU A 61 -4.10 11.66 9.16
N GLU A 62 -4.41 12.84 9.69
CA GLU A 62 -4.47 13.09 11.13
C GLU A 62 -5.50 12.22 11.86
N SER A 63 -6.61 11.89 11.20
CA SER A 63 -7.67 11.05 11.77
C SER A 63 -7.26 9.58 11.95
N PHE A 64 -6.17 9.14 11.31
CA PHE A 64 -5.64 7.78 11.49
C PHE A 64 -4.78 7.64 12.75
N LYS A 65 -4.41 8.75 13.42
CA LYS A 65 -3.56 8.70 14.61
C LYS A 65 -4.20 7.98 15.80
N PRO A 66 -3.40 7.38 16.69
CA PRO A 66 -1.97 7.07 16.53
C PRO A 66 -1.68 6.03 15.44
N ILE A 67 -0.63 6.32 14.67
CA ILE A 67 -0.02 5.45 13.67
C ILE A 67 1.24 4.86 14.30
N HIS A 68 1.31 3.53 14.40
CA HIS A 68 2.46 2.84 14.99
C HIS A 68 3.34 2.18 13.93
N GLY A 69 2.77 1.89 12.75
CA GLY A 69 3.49 1.39 11.60
C GLY A 69 2.72 1.65 10.30
N ILE A 70 3.42 1.53 9.19
CA ILE A 70 2.87 1.61 7.84
C ILE A 70 3.41 0.40 7.07
N LEU A 71 2.52 -0.33 6.42
CA LEU A 71 2.86 -1.38 5.46
C LEU A 71 2.56 -0.87 4.05
N LEU A 72 3.61 -0.77 3.24
CA LEU A 72 3.52 -0.54 1.81
C LEU A 72 3.49 -1.90 1.13
N CYS A 73 2.31 -2.30 0.65
CA CYS A 73 2.16 -3.53 -0.12
C CYS A 73 2.90 -3.42 -1.46
N GLU A 74 3.40 -4.54 -1.95
CA GLU A 74 4.05 -4.65 -3.27
C GLU A 74 3.20 -4.01 -4.39
N GLY A 75 3.87 -3.36 -5.35
CA GLY A 75 3.28 -2.39 -6.26
C GLY A 75 3.73 -2.54 -7.71
N GLU A 76 3.14 -1.72 -8.57
CA GLU A 76 3.73 -1.40 -9.89
C GLU A 76 4.90 -0.42 -9.72
N ASP A 77 5.67 -0.21 -10.78
CA ASP A 77 6.78 0.74 -10.75
C ASP A 77 6.28 2.17 -10.54
N ILE A 78 7.07 2.95 -9.82
CA ILE A 78 6.79 4.36 -9.54
C ILE A 78 7.17 5.16 -10.80
N ASP A 79 6.35 6.14 -11.18
CA ASP A 79 6.68 7.03 -12.29
C ASP A 79 8.06 7.70 -12.09
N PRO A 80 8.96 7.63 -13.08
CA PRO A 80 10.30 8.21 -12.99
C PRO A 80 10.36 9.72 -12.74
N SER A 81 9.26 10.46 -12.82
CA SER A 81 9.19 11.86 -12.41
C SER A 81 9.24 12.05 -10.88
N PHE A 82 8.98 11.00 -10.10
CA PHE A 82 9.04 11.04 -8.63
C PHE A 82 10.43 10.72 -8.07
N TYR A 83 11.39 10.33 -8.90
CA TYR A 83 12.78 10.13 -8.52
C TYR A 83 13.72 10.76 -9.55
N GLU A 84 14.96 11.07 -9.15
CA GLU A 84 15.96 11.57 -10.10
C GLU A 84 16.37 10.41 -11.04
N SER A 85 15.69 10.31 -12.18
CA SER A 85 15.74 9.22 -13.16
C SER A 85 17.09 9.02 -13.88
N GLU A 86 18.16 9.72 -13.50
CA GLU A 86 19.42 9.73 -14.23
C GLU A 86 20.34 8.51 -14.00
N ILE A 87 19.91 7.48 -13.27
CA ILE A 87 20.79 6.36 -12.92
C ILE A 87 20.10 5.00 -13.11
N SER A 88 19.78 4.62 -14.35
CA SER A 88 19.81 3.20 -14.69
C SER A 88 21.18 2.88 -15.29
N SER A 89 21.93 1.99 -14.64
CA SER A 89 23.19 1.46 -15.17
C SER A 89 22.97 0.41 -16.26
N LEU A 90 21.72 0.22 -16.68
CA LEU A 90 21.27 -0.83 -17.59
C LEU A 90 21.21 -0.30 -19.02
N SER A 91 21.56 -1.15 -19.97
CA SER A 91 21.43 -0.83 -21.38
C SER A 91 19.96 -0.77 -21.81
N PRO A 92 19.64 -0.09 -22.93
CA PRO A 92 18.29 -0.10 -23.49
C PRO A 92 17.76 -1.51 -23.80
N GLU A 93 18.63 -2.45 -24.20
CA GLU A 93 18.26 -3.84 -24.46
C GLU A 93 17.86 -4.57 -23.17
N GLU A 94 18.62 -4.38 -22.08
CA GLU A 94 18.32 -4.97 -20.77
C GLU A 94 16.99 -4.46 -20.21
N LEU A 95 16.71 -3.16 -20.38
CA LEU A 95 15.43 -2.57 -20.00
C LEU A 95 14.25 -3.15 -20.80
N ASP A 96 14.45 -3.42 -22.10
CA ASP A 96 13.42 -4.03 -22.94
C ASP A 96 13.16 -5.50 -22.57
N GLU A 97 14.21 -6.26 -22.23
CA GLU A 97 14.09 -7.63 -21.71
C GLU A 97 13.35 -7.68 -20.37
N ILE A 98 13.65 -6.75 -19.45
CA ILE A 98 12.93 -6.64 -18.17
C ILE A 98 11.45 -6.33 -18.41
N ARG A 99 11.13 -5.37 -19.28
CA ARG A 99 9.73 -5.03 -19.62
C ARG A 99 8.98 -6.20 -20.23
N LYS A 100 9.63 -7.02 -21.04
CA LYS A 100 9.03 -8.23 -21.64
C LYS A 100 8.82 -9.34 -20.60
N THR A 101 9.77 -9.53 -19.71
CA THR A 101 9.76 -10.62 -18.72
C THR A 101 8.85 -10.31 -17.53
N HIS A 102 8.82 -9.04 -17.12
CA HIS A 102 8.12 -8.54 -15.94
C HIS A 102 7.12 -7.44 -16.32
N ALA A 103 6.29 -7.70 -17.33
CA ALA A 103 5.38 -6.70 -17.88
C ALA A 103 4.39 -6.09 -16.86
N SER A 104 4.03 -6.82 -15.81
CA SER A 104 3.16 -6.31 -14.74
C SER A 104 3.90 -5.44 -13.72
N ASP A 105 5.19 -5.68 -13.49
CA ASP A 105 5.97 -4.96 -12.48
C ASP A 105 6.59 -3.69 -13.08
N ALA A 106 6.99 -3.76 -14.36
CA ALA A 106 7.54 -2.63 -15.11
C ALA A 106 6.47 -1.70 -15.71
N ALA A 107 5.19 -1.96 -15.46
CA ALA A 107 4.12 -1.06 -15.83
C ALA A 107 4.15 0.16 -14.90
N ILE A 108 4.13 1.36 -15.49
CA ILE A 108 4.01 2.62 -14.74
C ILE A 108 2.53 2.97 -14.64
N ASP A 109 2.02 3.13 -13.43
CA ASP A 109 0.65 3.59 -13.20
C ASP A 109 0.64 5.04 -12.71
N LYS A 110 0.66 5.97 -13.67
CA LYS A 110 0.66 7.41 -13.41
C LYS A 110 -0.55 7.90 -12.60
N GLU A 111 -1.69 7.22 -12.68
CA GLU A 111 -2.86 7.57 -11.85
C GLU A 111 -2.66 7.14 -10.39
N LYS A 112 -1.85 6.10 -10.17
CA LYS A 112 -1.41 5.64 -8.85
C LYS A 112 -0.21 6.40 -8.30
N ASP A 113 0.51 7.18 -9.07
CA ASP A 113 1.65 7.94 -8.53
C ASP A 113 1.30 9.37 -8.11
N TYR A 114 0.11 9.86 -8.49
CA TYR A 114 -0.45 11.16 -8.07
C TYR A 114 -1.04 11.19 -6.66
#